data_AF-A0A136Q5S1-F1
#
_entry.id   AF-A0A136Q5S1-F1
#
_cell.length_a   1.000
_cell.length_b   1.000
_cell.length_c   1.000
_cell.angle_alpha   90.00
_cell.angle_beta   90.00
_cell.angle_gamma   90.00
#
_symmetry.space_group_name_H-M   'P 1'
#
loop_
_entity.id
_entity.type
_entity.pdbx_description
1 polymer ?
#
loop_
_entity_poly.entity_id
_entity_poly.type
_entity_poly.pdbx_seq_one_letter_code
_entity_poly.pdbx_strand_id
1 'polypeptide(L)'
;MEETGMEIEVMNRAGIDYEDGLRRMSGNEALYRKFLKKFLQDGSMIRLKDCLSEGDMEGVYEAAHTLKGTSGTLGMYELSDSCDAVCKKLRGNEGDIDVDTVYNRYDAAVKAIEDME
;
A
#
# COMPACT_ATOMS: atom_id res chain seq x y z
N MET A 1 -15.44 -20.66 13.55
CA MET A 1 -14.51 -19.72 14.24
C MET A 1 -13.09 -19.80 13.67
N GLU A 2 -12.80 -20.71 12.73
CA GLU A 2 -11.46 -20.91 12.13
C GLU A 2 -11.21 -20.06 10.88
N GLU A 3 -12.25 -19.69 10.13
CA GLU A 3 -12.13 -18.95 8.85
C GLU A 3 -11.52 -17.54 9.02
N THR A 4 -11.94 -16.80 10.05
CA THR A 4 -11.45 -15.43 10.30
C THR A 4 -9.97 -15.39 10.71
N GLY A 5 -9.47 -16.43 11.38
CA GLY A 5 -8.06 -16.49 11.81
C GLY A 5 -7.11 -16.73 10.63
N MET A 6 -7.52 -17.55 9.66
CA MET A 6 -6.74 -17.83 8.46
C MET A 6 -6.65 -16.60 7.54
N GLU A 7 -7.75 -15.85 7.40
CA GLU A 7 -7.79 -14.61 6.61
C GLU A 7 -6.85 -13.53 7.19
N ILE A 8 -6.86 -13.34 8.50
CA ILE A 8 -5.95 -12.40 9.18
C ILE A 8 -4.48 -12.81 9.00
N GLU A 9 -4.17 -14.11 9.02
CA GLU A 9 -2.80 -14.59 8.80
C GLU A 9 -2.32 -14.32 7.37
N VAL A 10 -3.18 -14.53 6.36
CA VAL A 10 -2.88 -14.20 4.96
C VAL A 10 -2.61 -12.71 4.78
N MET A 11 -3.46 -11.86 5.36
CA MET A 11 -3.31 -10.40 5.29
C MET A 11 -2.01 -9.94 5.95
N ASN A 12 -1.69 -10.47 7.14
CA ASN A 12 -0.43 -10.14 7.83
C ASN A 12 0.80 -10.60 7.03
N ARG A 13 0.75 -11.78 6.39
CA ARG A 13 1.84 -12.25 5.52
C ARG A 13 2.04 -11.38 4.28
N ALA A 14 0.99 -10.72 3.81
CA ALA A 14 1.05 -9.75 2.73
C ALA A 14 1.49 -8.35 3.18
N GLY A 15 1.80 -8.17 4.47
CA GLY A 15 2.22 -6.88 5.04
C GLY A 15 1.05 -5.96 5.41
N ILE A 16 -0.16 -6.52 5.51
CA ILE A 16 -1.38 -5.81 5.93
C ILE A 16 -1.69 -6.18 7.38
N ASP A 17 -1.46 -5.24 8.30
CA ASP A 17 -1.90 -5.38 9.69
C ASP A 17 -3.41 -5.20 9.77
N TYR A 18 -4.14 -6.30 9.58
CA TYR A 18 -5.61 -6.32 9.51
C TYR A 18 -6.23 -5.81 10.82
N GLU A 19 -5.69 -6.24 11.97
CA GLU A 19 -6.22 -5.90 13.29
C GLU A 19 -6.06 -4.40 13.57
N ASP A 20 -4.89 -3.85 13.27
CA ASP A 20 -4.65 -2.43 13.48
C ASP A 20 -5.39 -1.55 12.45
N GLY A 21 -5.45 -1.97 11.17
CA GLY A 21 -6.26 -1.33 10.15
C GLY A 21 -7.74 -1.29 10.52
N LEU A 22 -8.27 -2.40 11.04
CA LEU A 22 -9.63 -2.48 11.55
C LEU A 22 -9.84 -1.59 12.78
N ARG A 23 -8.87 -1.54 13.70
CA ARG A 23 -8.89 -0.67 14.87
C ARG A 23 -8.95 0.81 14.50
N ARG A 24 -8.23 1.24 13.45
CA ARG A 24 -8.34 2.60 12.91
C ARG A 24 -9.72 2.94 12.37
N MET A 25 -10.45 1.94 11.91
CA MET A 25 -11.86 2.07 11.49
C MET A 25 -12.85 1.86 12.65
N SER A 26 -12.39 2.01 13.90
CA SER A 26 -13.20 1.82 15.11
C SER A 26 -13.85 0.44 15.20
N GLY A 27 -13.20 -0.61 14.67
CA GLY A 27 -13.74 -1.96 14.64
C GLY A 27 -14.77 -2.22 13.55
N ASN A 28 -14.97 -1.28 12.62
CA ASN A 28 -15.96 -1.43 11.55
C ASN A 28 -15.39 -2.23 10.37
N GLU A 29 -15.62 -3.55 10.38
CA GLU A 29 -15.13 -4.46 9.33
C GLU A 29 -15.70 -4.14 7.95
N ALA A 30 -16.99 -3.79 7.86
CA ALA A 30 -17.61 -3.44 6.59
C ALA A 30 -16.99 -2.18 5.97
N LEU A 31 -16.67 -1.18 6.81
CA LEU A 31 -15.97 0.02 6.38
C LEU A 31 -14.53 -0.29 5.97
N TYR A 32 -13.81 -1.08 6.76
CA TYR A 32 -12.43 -1.47 6.47
C TYR A 32 -12.32 -2.22 5.15
N ARG A 33 -13.14 -3.27 4.94
CA ARG A 33 -13.22 -4.00 3.66
C ARG A 33 -13.54 -3.07 2.49
N LYS A 34 -14.44 -2.10 2.67
CA LYS A 34 -14.75 -1.10 1.64
C LYS A 34 -13.53 -0.25 1.27
N PHE A 35 -12.70 0.12 2.24
CA PHE A 35 -11.46 0.85 1.96
C PHE A 35 -10.39 -0.02 1.30
N LEU A 36 -10.26 -1.29 1.69
CA LEU A 36 -9.37 -2.24 1.00
C LEU A 36 -9.78 -2.41 -0.48
N LYS A 37 -11.07 -2.55 -0.77
CA LYS A 37 -11.56 -2.59 -2.17
C LYS A 37 -11.36 -1.26 -2.92
N LYS A 38 -11.39 -0.13 -2.24
CA LYS A 38 -11.05 1.17 -2.83
C LYS A 38 -9.57 1.28 -3.16
N PHE A 39 -8.71 0.68 -2.36
CA PHE A 39 -7.27 0.63 -2.61
C PHE A 39 -6.94 -0.11 -3.92
N LEU A 40 -7.68 -1.17 -4.25
CA LEU A 40 -7.56 -1.86 -5.56
C LEU A 40 -7.91 -0.97 -6.76
N GLN A 41 -8.75 0.04 -6.54
CA GLN A 41 -9.16 1.01 -7.56
C GLN A 41 -8.28 2.27 -7.55
N ASP A 42 -7.30 2.34 -6.65
CA ASP A 42 -6.44 3.49 -6.51
C ASP A 42 -5.43 3.55 -7.67
N GLY A 43 -5.51 4.61 -8.48
CA GLY A 43 -4.66 4.80 -9.65
C GLY A 43 -3.23 5.23 -9.32
N SER A 44 -2.86 5.41 -8.04
CA SER A 44 -1.56 5.95 -7.67
C SER A 44 -0.41 5.03 -8.06
N MET A 45 -0.62 3.71 -8.06
CA MET A 45 0.40 2.76 -8.51
C MET A 45 0.66 2.85 -10.02
N ILE A 46 -0.41 3.02 -10.81
CA ILE A 46 -0.30 3.22 -12.26
C ILE A 46 0.42 4.53 -12.53
N ARG A 47 0.00 5.62 -11.86
CA ARG A 47 0.66 6.93 -11.97
C ARG A 47 2.14 6.87 -11.59
N LEU A 48 2.51 6.12 -10.56
CA LEU A 48 3.90 5.93 -10.16
C LEU A 48 4.73 5.30 -11.30
N LYS A 49 4.19 4.28 -11.98
CA LYS A 49 4.83 3.63 -13.12
C LYS A 49 4.97 4.55 -14.34
N ASP A 50 3.92 5.29 -14.68
CA ASP A 50 3.94 6.26 -15.78
C ASP A 50 4.99 7.35 -15.53
N CYS A 51 4.93 8.03 -14.37
CA CYS A 51 5.88 9.09 -14.02
C CYS A 51 7.34 8.61 -14.04
N LEU A 52 7.61 7.39 -13.57
CA LEU A 52 8.96 6.80 -13.68
C LEU A 52 9.40 6.61 -15.13
N SER A 53 8.51 6.11 -15.99
CA SER A 53 8.82 5.91 -17.41
C SER A 53 9.04 7.23 -18.15
N GLU A 54 8.36 8.29 -17.72
CA GLU A 54 8.49 9.64 -18.28
C GLU A 54 9.70 10.41 -17.70
N GLY A 55 10.32 9.89 -16.63
CA GLY A 55 11.38 10.59 -15.89
C GLY A 55 10.87 11.76 -15.04
N ASP A 56 9.56 11.83 -14.79
CA ASP A 56 8.91 12.84 -13.96
C ASP A 56 9.05 12.52 -12.47
N MET A 57 10.21 12.89 -11.89
CA MET A 57 10.51 12.64 -10.49
C MET A 57 9.56 13.35 -9.51
N GLU A 58 8.94 14.45 -9.93
CA GLU A 58 7.92 15.14 -9.12
C GLU A 58 6.64 14.31 -9.06
N GLY A 59 6.17 13.82 -10.21
CA GLY A 59 5.03 12.91 -10.28
C GLY A 59 5.26 11.59 -9.53
N VAL A 60 6.48 11.03 -9.58
CA VAL A 60 6.86 9.85 -8.77
C VAL A 60 6.72 10.16 -7.28
N TYR A 61 7.20 11.32 -6.84
CA TYR A 61 7.08 11.75 -5.45
C TYR A 61 5.62 11.87 -5.02
N GLU A 62 4.76 12.53 -5.82
CA GLU A 62 3.34 12.69 -5.52
C GLU A 62 2.60 11.34 -5.43
N ALA A 63 2.86 10.44 -6.38
CA ALA A 63 2.25 9.12 -6.42
C ALA A 63 2.68 8.27 -5.22
N ALA A 64 3.98 8.24 -4.90
CA ALA A 64 4.50 7.55 -3.72
C ALA A 64 3.96 8.16 -2.41
N HIS A 65 3.83 9.49 -2.34
CA HIS A 65 3.28 10.17 -1.17
C HIS A 65 1.82 9.82 -0.92
N THR A 66 1.03 9.71 -2.00
CA THR A 66 -0.37 9.30 -1.95
C THR A 66 -0.48 7.84 -1.50
N LEU A 67 0.28 6.93 -2.14
CA LEU A 67 0.33 5.51 -1.75
C LEU A 67 0.72 5.33 -0.29
N LYS A 68 1.73 6.07 0.21
CA LYS A 68 2.13 6.06 1.62
C LYS A 68 0.96 6.37 2.55
N GLY A 69 0.17 7.41 2.24
CA GLY A 69 -0.96 7.82 3.06
C GLY A 69 -2.08 6.79 3.09
N THR A 70 -2.44 6.26 1.91
CA THR A 70 -3.49 5.25 1.79
C THR A 70 -3.08 3.92 2.44
N SER A 71 -1.89 3.43 2.14
CA SER A 71 -1.32 2.21 2.73
C SER A 71 -1.20 2.31 4.25
N GLY A 72 -0.68 3.43 4.78
CA GLY A 72 -0.56 3.66 6.21
C GLY A 72 -1.91 3.74 6.94
N THR A 73 -2.94 4.29 6.29
CA THR A 73 -4.30 4.31 6.85
C THR A 73 -4.90 2.90 6.97
N LEU A 74 -4.54 2.01 6.04
CA LEU A 74 -5.07 0.64 5.96
C LEU A 74 -4.26 -0.39 6.76
N GLY A 75 -3.17 0.02 7.42
CA GLY A 75 -2.28 -0.90 8.14
C GLY A 75 -1.24 -1.60 7.26
N MET A 76 -1.06 -1.15 6.01
CA MET A 76 -0.06 -1.69 5.08
C MET A 76 1.31 -1.05 5.32
N TYR A 77 1.89 -1.29 6.48
CA TYR A 77 3.06 -0.54 6.96
C TYR A 77 4.31 -0.77 6.11
N GLU A 78 4.55 -2.00 5.65
CA GLU A 78 5.73 -2.29 4.83
C GLU A 78 5.69 -1.54 3.48
N LEU A 79 4.50 -1.46 2.87
CA LEU A 79 4.28 -0.65 1.68
C LEU A 79 4.44 0.83 1.98
N SER A 80 3.85 1.31 3.08
CA SER A 80 3.93 2.72 3.49
C SER A 80 5.37 3.16 3.74
N ASP A 81 6.17 2.33 4.41
CA ASP A 81 7.59 2.59 4.68
C ASP A 81 8.42 2.59 3.38
N SER A 82 8.16 1.64 2.48
CA SER A 82 8.80 1.61 1.16
C SER A 82 8.52 2.88 0.35
N CYS A 83 7.26 3.34 0.35
CA CYS A 83 6.89 4.60 -0.28
C CYS A 83 7.55 5.81 0.40
N ASP A 84 7.64 5.81 1.74
CA ASP A 84 8.30 6.88 2.49
C ASP A 84 9.81 6.96 2.19
N ALA A 85 10.48 5.80 2.03
CA ALA A 85 11.86 5.72 1.61
C ALA A 85 12.08 6.35 0.23
N VAL A 86 11.21 6.03 -0.74
CA VAL A 86 11.23 6.67 -2.07
C VAL A 86 11.04 8.18 -1.96
N CYS A 87 10.03 8.65 -1.20
CA CYS A 87 9.78 10.07 -0.98
C CYS A 87 10.99 10.80 -0.37
N LYS A 88 11.68 10.18 0.59
CA LYS A 88 12.88 10.74 1.24
C LYS A 88 14.03 10.88 0.25
N LYS A 89 14.32 9.82 -0.52
CA LYS A 89 15.39 9.82 -1.53
C LYS A 89 15.14 10.90 -2.60
N LEU A 90 13.90 11.03 -3.08
CA LEU A 90 13.51 12.07 -4.03
C LEU A 90 13.71 13.48 -3.45
N ARG A 91 13.31 13.71 -2.19
CA ARG A 91 13.56 15.00 -1.50
C ARG A 91 15.04 15.28 -1.28
N GLY A 92 15.85 14.24 -1.10
CA GLY A 92 17.30 14.31 -0.96
C GLY A 92 18.05 14.54 -2.28
N ASN A 93 17.37 14.53 -3.43
CA ASN A 93 17.98 14.45 -4.77
C ASN A 93 18.88 13.22 -4.94
N GLU A 94 18.53 12.10 -4.30
CA GLU A 94 19.20 10.81 -4.48
C GLU A 94 18.60 10.07 -5.67
N GLY A 95 19.42 9.71 -6.66
CA GLY A 95 18.97 9.06 -7.90
C GLY A 95 18.70 7.55 -7.80
N ASP A 96 19.09 6.91 -6.70
CA ASP A 96 18.91 5.48 -6.46
C ASP A 96 17.59 5.23 -5.75
N ILE A 97 16.44 5.35 -6.42
CA ILE A 97 15.14 5.05 -5.81
C ILE A 97 14.78 3.57 -5.95
N ASP A 98 14.38 2.93 -4.85
CA ASP A 98 14.03 1.52 -4.83
C ASP A 98 12.52 1.33 -5.02
N VAL A 99 12.08 1.45 -6.27
CA VAL A 99 10.67 1.34 -6.65
C VAL A 99 10.22 -0.11 -6.82
N ASP A 100 11.16 -1.03 -7.02
CA ASP A 100 10.87 -2.46 -7.14
C ASP A 100 10.27 -3.04 -5.85
N THR A 101 10.83 -2.67 -4.69
CA THR A 101 10.25 -3.05 -3.40
C THR A 101 8.84 -2.51 -3.24
N VAL A 102 8.57 -1.27 -3.65
CA VAL A 102 7.21 -0.70 -3.62
C VAL A 102 6.26 -1.55 -4.47
N TYR A 103 6.66 -1.98 -5.66
CA TYR A 103 5.86 -2.85 -6.52
C TYR A 103 5.58 -4.21 -5.91
N ASN A 104 6.62 -4.88 -5.38
CA ASN A 104 6.48 -6.20 -4.78
C ASN A 104 5.54 -6.17 -3.56
N ARG A 105 5.65 -5.13 -2.71
CA ARG A 105 4.76 -4.97 -1.55
C ARG A 105 3.33 -4.62 -1.95
N TYR A 106 3.16 -3.79 -2.98
CA TYR A 106 1.84 -3.46 -3.51
C TYR A 106 1.15 -4.69 -4.11
N ASP A 107 1.86 -5.48 -4.92
CA ASP A 107 1.33 -6.70 -5.54
C ASP A 107 0.90 -7.74 -4.49
N ALA A 108 1.74 -7.96 -3.47
CA ALA A 108 1.42 -8.84 -2.35
C ALA A 108 0.14 -8.40 -1.62
N ALA A 109 0.01 -7.09 -1.35
CA ALA A 109 -1.18 -6.53 -0.71
C ALA A 109 -2.43 -6.65 -1.58
N VAL A 110 -2.34 -6.32 -2.87
CA VAL A 110 -3.44 -6.46 -3.84
C VAL A 110 -3.93 -7.89 -3.90
N LYS A 111 -3.01 -8.85 -4.08
CA LYS A 111 -3.34 -10.27 -4.16
C LYS A 111 -4.05 -10.76 -2.91
N ALA A 112 -3.61 -10.35 -1.73
CA ALA A 112 -4.27 -10.72 -0.48
C ALA A 112 -5.68 -10.14 -0.38
N ILE A 113 -5.89 -8.88 -0.80
CA ILE A 113 -7.22 -8.25 -0.79
C ILE A 113 -8.17 -8.91 -1.79
N GLU A 114 -7.66 -9.31 -2.97
CA GLU A 114 -8.45 -10.03 -3.97
C GLU A 114 -8.85 -11.45 -3.51
N ASP A 115 -7.99 -12.13 -2.76
CA ASP A 115 -8.25 -13.48 -2.22
C ASP A 115 -9.26 -13.47 -1.05
N MET A 116 -9.62 -12.30 -0.51
CA MET A 116 -10.66 -12.15 0.52
C MET A 116 -12.11 -12.27 0.00
N GLU A 117 -12.33 -12.31 -1.31
CA GLU A 117 -13.67 -12.49 -1.93
C GLU A 117 -14.03 -13.95 -2.18
#